data_AF-A0A6C0H0B0-F1
#
_entry.id   AF-A0A6C0H0B0-F1
#
_cell.length_a   1.000
_cell.length_b   1.000
_cell.length_c   1.000
_cell.angle_alpha   90.00
_cell.angle_beta   90.00
_cell.angle_gamma   90.00
#
_symmetry.space_group_name_H-M   'P 1'
#
loop_
_entity.id
_entity.type
_entity.pdbx_description
1 polymer ?
#
loop_
_entity_poly.entity_id
_entity_poly.type
_entity_poly.pdbx_seq_one_letter_code
_entity_poly.pdbx_strand_id
1 'polypeptide(L)'
;MPITVKYTNFDISKLNITIPVENMAIPEITKYQLMSIPDYDASGMPTIQGPWINLDNYGVPSKTDKFGKPRLNQGGQQLSDRERGKIKIPLNMNIDESKKLHEFLSSIDKKLEENRDIIFGDKKSSMYKYQPMVRQPAEDPDAPIDAPEKPDYFVLKFDFDNKTNQVKTKVYLNNDGERSEVEIKSLDDVLKHLRYKCEFRPIFTFSKLFATRSAGDDGKRKYGIGLKLKMVEIKPMVSIKTETETFFIDTDDEEIERKNLIDESKNNEVKEKSQDFKEDLQVKTNGNKRKGKNSV
;
A
#
# COMPACT_ATOMS: atom_id res chain seq x y z
N MET A 1 -10.85 -16.26 -0.13
CA MET A 1 -10.15 -14.96 -0.12
C MET A 1 -9.15 -14.97 -1.27
N PRO A 2 -8.92 -13.83 -1.96
CA PRO A 2 -7.88 -13.77 -2.99
C PRO A 2 -6.52 -14.13 -2.39
N ILE A 3 -5.73 -14.90 -3.13
CA ILE A 3 -4.38 -15.31 -2.70
C ILE A 3 -3.51 -14.05 -2.63
N THR A 4 -2.75 -13.90 -1.56
CA THR A 4 -1.73 -12.85 -1.46
C THR A 4 -0.37 -13.41 -1.84
N VAL A 5 0.29 -12.78 -2.80
CA VAL A 5 1.65 -13.12 -3.25
C VAL A 5 2.59 -11.97 -2.93
N LYS A 6 3.85 -12.27 -2.62
CA LYS A 6 4.89 -11.23 -2.56
C LYS A 6 5.16 -10.72 -3.98
N TYR A 7 5.47 -9.43 -4.12
CA TYR A 7 5.78 -8.84 -5.42
C TYR A 7 6.93 -9.56 -6.16
N THR A 8 7.93 -10.08 -5.43
CA THR A 8 9.04 -10.88 -5.98
C THR A 8 8.62 -12.25 -6.51
N ASN A 9 7.46 -12.76 -6.11
CA ASN A 9 6.96 -14.08 -6.47
C ASN A 9 5.80 -13.99 -7.47
N PHE A 10 5.45 -12.78 -7.91
CA PHE A 10 4.41 -12.58 -8.90
C PHE A 10 4.93 -12.99 -10.28
N ASP A 11 4.31 -13.99 -10.88
CA ASP A 11 4.68 -14.46 -12.21
C ASP A 11 3.97 -13.63 -13.27
N ILE A 12 4.73 -12.71 -13.87
CA ILE A 12 4.23 -11.78 -14.89
C ILE A 12 3.72 -12.53 -16.13
N SER A 13 4.22 -13.73 -16.43
CA SER A 13 3.76 -14.49 -17.59
C SER A 13 2.28 -14.87 -17.49
N LYS A 14 1.79 -15.11 -16.26
CA LYS A 14 0.39 -15.45 -15.95
C LYS A 14 -0.58 -14.28 -15.99
N LEU A 15 -0.07 -13.04 -16.01
CA LEU A 15 -0.89 -11.84 -16.13
C LEU A 15 -1.46 -11.74 -17.54
N ASN A 16 -2.78 -11.88 -17.67
CA ASN A 16 -3.51 -11.79 -18.92
C ASN A 16 -4.40 -10.54 -18.92
N ILE A 17 -4.47 -9.88 -20.08
CA ILE A 17 -5.32 -8.70 -20.26
C ILE A 17 -6.17 -8.89 -21.50
N THR A 18 -7.47 -8.64 -21.35
CA THR A 18 -8.43 -8.66 -22.45
C THR A 18 -8.60 -7.26 -23.05
N ILE A 19 -9.18 -7.22 -24.25
CA ILE A 19 -9.47 -5.97 -24.97
C ILE A 19 -10.37 -5.08 -24.09
N PRO A 20 -9.98 -3.82 -23.82
CA PRO A 20 -10.84 -2.89 -23.08
C PRO A 20 -12.15 -2.64 -23.81
N VAL A 21 -13.27 -2.82 -23.10
CA VAL A 21 -14.62 -2.62 -23.63
C VAL A 21 -15.37 -1.54 -22.84
N GLU A 22 -16.50 -1.13 -23.37
CA GLU A 22 -17.46 -0.29 -22.65
C GLU A 22 -18.17 -1.10 -21.56
N ASN A 23 -18.38 -0.50 -20.39
CA ASN A 23 -19.18 -1.12 -19.35
C ASN A 23 -20.65 -0.90 -19.67
N MET A 24 -21.29 -1.89 -20.29
CA MET A 24 -22.71 -1.80 -20.65
C MET A 24 -23.64 -1.72 -19.43
N ALA A 25 -23.24 -2.26 -18.28
CA ALA A 25 -24.06 -2.27 -17.07
C ALA A 25 -24.08 -0.91 -16.37
N ILE A 26 -22.98 -0.15 -16.42
CA ILE A 26 -22.90 1.20 -15.86
C ILE A 26 -22.11 2.10 -16.83
N PRO A 27 -22.76 2.57 -17.91
CA PRO A 27 -22.10 3.31 -18.99
C PRO A 27 -21.38 4.58 -18.51
N GLU A 28 -21.90 5.22 -17.47
CA GLU A 28 -21.31 6.42 -16.86
C GLU A 28 -19.86 6.20 -16.39
N ILE A 29 -19.51 4.98 -15.92
CA ILE A 29 -18.16 4.64 -15.46
C ILE A 29 -17.16 4.60 -16.64
N THR A 30 -17.64 4.26 -17.82
CA THR A 30 -16.86 4.15 -19.07
C THR A 30 -17.11 5.27 -20.07
N LYS A 31 -17.85 6.32 -19.66
CA LYS A 31 -18.17 7.47 -20.51
C LYS A 31 -16.93 8.07 -21.17
N TYR A 32 -15.81 8.11 -20.43
CA TYR A 32 -14.54 8.69 -20.90
C TYR A 32 -13.43 7.67 -21.15
N GLN A 33 -13.64 6.40 -20.80
CA GLN A 33 -12.60 5.36 -20.86
C GLN A 33 -13.20 3.99 -21.17
N LEU A 34 -12.52 3.18 -21.98
CA LEU A 34 -12.72 1.74 -22.07
C LEU A 34 -12.00 1.06 -20.91
N MET A 35 -12.48 -0.11 -20.49
CA MET A 35 -11.87 -0.86 -19.40
C MET A 35 -11.85 -2.37 -19.67
N SER A 36 -10.81 -3.04 -19.18
CA SER A 36 -10.82 -4.49 -18.98
C SER A 36 -10.30 -4.81 -17.59
N ILE A 37 -10.72 -5.96 -17.05
CA ILE A 37 -10.25 -6.46 -15.76
C ILE A 37 -9.08 -7.42 -16.06
N PRO A 38 -7.86 -7.13 -15.56
CA PRO A 38 -6.75 -8.04 -15.69
C PRO A 38 -7.05 -9.36 -14.97
N ASP A 39 -6.58 -10.46 -15.53
CA ASP A 39 -6.74 -11.79 -14.96
C ASP A 39 -5.37 -12.43 -14.70
N TYR A 40 -5.34 -13.38 -13.78
CA TYR A 40 -4.15 -14.14 -13.41
C TYR A 40 -4.53 -15.62 -13.43
N ASP A 41 -3.97 -16.35 -14.40
CA ASP A 41 -4.17 -17.80 -14.60
C ASP A 41 -5.60 -18.35 -14.42
N ALA A 42 -6.64 -17.57 -14.75
CA ALA A 42 -8.06 -17.87 -14.52
C ALA A 42 -8.47 -18.08 -13.04
N SER A 43 -7.55 -17.92 -12.09
CA SER A 43 -7.82 -17.98 -10.65
C SER A 43 -8.29 -16.64 -10.07
N GLY A 44 -8.28 -15.59 -10.90
CA GLY A 44 -8.58 -14.21 -10.52
C GLY A 44 -7.33 -13.49 -10.02
N MET A 45 -7.38 -12.15 -10.05
CA MET A 45 -6.22 -11.33 -9.72
C MET A 45 -5.82 -11.47 -8.24
N PRO A 46 -4.57 -11.90 -7.92
CA PRO A 46 -4.11 -11.94 -6.55
C PRO A 46 -3.92 -10.53 -5.97
N THR A 47 -3.85 -10.46 -4.65
CA THR A 47 -3.26 -9.30 -3.97
C THR A 47 -1.75 -9.46 -3.91
N ILE A 48 -1.05 -8.34 -4.04
CA ILE A 48 0.40 -8.26 -4.11
C ILE A 48 0.86 -7.51 -2.87
N GLN A 49 1.64 -8.18 -2.04
CA GLN A 49 2.32 -7.57 -0.90
C GLN A 49 3.61 -6.93 -1.39
N GLY A 50 3.70 -5.60 -1.27
CA GLY A 50 4.92 -4.83 -1.49
C GLY A 50 5.95 -4.98 -0.36
N PRO A 51 7.13 -4.37 -0.50
CA PRO A 51 8.11 -4.26 0.57
C PRO A 51 7.66 -3.26 1.65
N TRP A 52 8.45 -3.13 2.71
CA TRP A 52 8.32 -1.97 3.60
C TRP A 52 8.90 -0.74 2.90
N ILE A 53 8.19 0.38 2.98
CA ILE A 53 8.52 1.61 2.26
C ILE A 53 8.41 2.78 3.24
N ASN A 54 9.40 3.67 3.19
CA ASN A 54 9.34 4.95 3.88
C ASN A 54 8.61 5.98 3.00
N LEU A 55 7.59 6.64 3.56
CA LEU A 55 6.89 7.73 2.89
C LEU A 55 7.62 9.06 3.12
N ASP A 56 8.87 9.15 2.67
CA ASP A 56 9.80 10.28 2.80
C ASP A 56 9.65 11.34 1.70
N ASN A 57 8.92 11.01 0.63
CA ASN A 57 8.49 11.89 -0.43
C ASN A 57 7.02 11.60 -0.79
N TYR A 58 6.36 12.63 -1.34
CA TYR A 58 4.96 12.56 -1.77
C TYR A 58 3.98 12.20 -0.64
N GLY A 59 2.96 11.39 -0.92
CA GLY A 59 1.87 11.07 0.00
C GLY A 59 0.49 11.23 -0.62
N VAL A 60 -0.51 11.38 0.25
CA VAL A 60 -1.90 11.59 -0.13
C VAL A 60 -2.18 13.09 -0.30
N PRO A 61 -2.86 13.51 -1.38
CA PRO A 61 -3.28 14.89 -1.55
C PRO A 61 -4.07 15.43 -0.35
N SER A 62 -3.60 16.53 0.24
CA SER A 62 -4.35 17.27 1.27
C SER A 62 -5.63 17.90 0.69
N LYS A 63 -6.61 18.18 1.57
CA LYS A 63 -7.79 19.00 1.24
C LYS A 63 -7.42 20.45 0.96
N THR A 64 -6.30 20.91 1.52
CA THR A 64 -5.83 22.28 1.43
C THR A 64 -4.50 22.39 0.69
N ASP A 65 -4.20 23.56 0.15
CA ASP A 65 -2.90 23.92 -0.37
C ASP A 65 -1.92 24.34 0.75
N LYS A 66 -0.72 24.75 0.37
CA LYS A 66 0.32 25.21 1.30
C LYS A 66 -0.04 26.49 2.07
N PHE A 67 -1.07 27.21 1.63
CA PHE A 67 -1.58 28.44 2.25
C PHE A 67 -2.88 28.20 3.02
N GLY A 68 -3.28 26.94 3.21
CA GLY A 68 -4.53 26.58 3.89
C GLY A 68 -5.80 26.77 3.05
N LYS A 69 -5.70 27.16 1.78
CA LYS A 69 -6.88 27.32 0.91
C LYS A 69 -7.37 25.96 0.43
N PRO A 70 -8.69 25.75 0.30
CA PRO A 70 -9.23 24.50 -0.25
C PRO A 70 -8.71 24.23 -1.66
N ARG A 71 -8.26 23.00 -1.91
CA ARG A 71 -7.91 22.57 -3.26
C ARG A 71 -9.17 22.30 -4.06
N LEU A 72 -9.23 22.85 -5.26
CA LEU A 72 -10.38 22.74 -6.15
C LEU A 72 -10.10 21.77 -7.30
N ASN A 73 -11.13 21.07 -7.76
CA ASN A 73 -11.11 20.29 -8.99
C ASN A 73 -11.26 21.21 -10.23
N GLN A 74 -11.25 20.63 -11.43
CA GLN A 74 -11.41 21.39 -12.68
C GLN A 74 -12.73 22.18 -12.76
N GLY A 75 -13.75 21.76 -12.01
CA GLY A 75 -15.03 22.45 -11.91
C GLY A 75 -15.09 23.52 -10.81
N GLY A 76 -13.97 23.86 -10.17
CA GLY A 76 -13.93 24.85 -9.09
C GLY A 76 -14.52 24.37 -7.76
N GLN A 77 -14.84 23.08 -7.63
CA GLN A 77 -15.39 22.50 -6.39
C GLN A 77 -14.28 21.91 -5.52
N GLN A 78 -14.47 21.91 -4.20
CA GLN A 78 -13.49 21.29 -3.29
C GLN A 78 -13.29 19.80 -3.58
N LEU A 79 -12.04 19.33 -3.49
CA LEU A 79 -11.71 17.94 -3.74
C LEU A 79 -12.38 17.00 -2.71
N SER A 80 -13.19 16.09 -3.21
CA SER A 80 -13.76 14.98 -2.44
C SER A 80 -12.71 13.95 -2.04
N ASP A 81 -13.00 13.13 -1.02
CA ASP A 81 -12.13 12.02 -0.60
C ASP A 81 -11.82 11.05 -1.75
N ARG A 82 -12.77 10.85 -2.67
CA ARG A 82 -12.57 9.98 -3.84
C ARG A 82 -11.58 10.57 -4.84
N GLU A 83 -11.60 11.88 -5.06
CA GLU A 83 -10.65 12.57 -5.94
C GLU A 83 -9.25 12.65 -5.33
N ARG A 84 -9.16 12.79 -4.00
CA ARG A 84 -7.91 12.73 -3.22
C ARG A 84 -7.44 11.31 -2.94
N GLY A 85 -8.28 10.30 -3.17
CA GLY A 85 -8.13 8.90 -2.80
C GLY A 85 -7.05 8.14 -3.57
N LYS A 86 -5.87 8.72 -3.67
CA LYS A 86 -4.67 8.16 -4.26
C LYS A 86 -3.45 8.54 -3.41
N ILE A 87 -2.57 7.59 -3.18
CA ILE A 87 -1.26 7.83 -2.58
C ILE A 87 -0.19 7.72 -3.67
N LYS A 88 0.69 8.72 -3.73
CA LYS A 88 1.94 8.63 -4.48
C LYS A 88 3.00 8.03 -3.56
N ILE A 89 3.62 6.93 -4.00
CA ILE A 89 4.61 6.18 -3.21
C ILE A 89 5.97 6.35 -3.89
N PRO A 90 6.99 6.85 -3.18
CA PRO A 90 8.33 7.01 -3.73
C PRO A 90 9.00 5.65 -3.95
N LEU A 91 9.84 5.61 -4.98
CA LEU A 91 10.73 4.51 -5.33
C LEU A 91 12.16 5.02 -5.14
N ASN A 92 12.69 4.84 -3.93
CA ASN A 92 14.05 5.24 -3.60
C ASN A 92 15.07 4.24 -4.18
N MET A 93 15.78 4.65 -5.22
CA MET A 93 16.75 3.80 -5.92
C MET A 93 18.02 3.53 -5.11
N ASN A 94 18.16 4.03 -3.88
CA ASN A 94 19.25 3.66 -2.97
C ASN A 94 18.88 2.45 -2.09
N ILE A 95 17.60 2.05 -2.05
CA ILE A 95 17.11 0.92 -1.24
C ILE A 95 16.86 -0.27 -2.14
N ASP A 96 17.51 -1.41 -1.88
CA ASP A 96 17.42 -2.59 -2.76
C ASP A 96 16.01 -3.16 -2.90
N GLU A 97 15.20 -3.13 -1.84
CA GLU A 97 13.79 -3.55 -1.91
C GLU A 97 12.96 -2.64 -2.81
N SER A 98 13.27 -1.34 -2.81
CA SER A 98 12.61 -0.37 -3.67
C SER A 98 13.05 -0.52 -5.12
N LYS A 99 14.33 -0.81 -5.40
CA LYS A 99 14.81 -1.16 -6.75
C LYS A 99 14.09 -2.38 -7.31
N LYS A 100 13.96 -3.45 -6.51
CA LYS A 100 13.22 -4.66 -6.92
C LYS A 100 11.75 -4.38 -7.19
N LEU A 101 11.11 -3.52 -6.38
CA LEU A 101 9.73 -3.10 -6.64
C LEU A 101 9.63 -2.27 -7.92
N HIS A 102 10.57 -1.36 -8.16
CA HIS A 102 10.67 -0.59 -9.39
C HIS A 102 10.78 -1.53 -10.61
N GLU A 103 11.75 -2.45 -10.61
CA GLU A 103 11.93 -3.44 -11.68
C GLU A 103 10.68 -4.31 -11.91
N PHE A 104 10.02 -4.74 -10.83
CA PHE A 104 8.76 -5.46 -10.92
C PHE A 104 7.67 -4.64 -11.63
N LEU A 105 7.48 -3.38 -11.26
CA LEU A 105 6.49 -2.52 -11.91
C LEU A 105 6.87 -2.21 -13.38
N SER A 106 8.13 -1.91 -13.64
CA SER A 106 8.66 -1.63 -14.98
C SER A 106 8.56 -2.83 -15.92
N SER A 107 8.74 -4.05 -15.42
CA SER A 107 8.61 -5.28 -16.23
C SER A 107 7.18 -5.56 -16.65
N ILE A 108 6.19 -5.22 -15.81
CA ILE A 108 4.78 -5.23 -16.21
C ILE A 108 4.51 -4.12 -17.23
N ASP A 109 5.00 -2.90 -16.99
CA ASP A 109 4.88 -1.79 -17.93
C ASP A 109 5.38 -2.19 -19.33
N LYS A 110 6.57 -2.79 -19.40
CA LYS A 110 7.16 -3.33 -20.63
C LYS A 110 6.26 -4.40 -21.28
N LYS A 111 5.77 -5.38 -20.52
CA LYS A 111 4.85 -6.40 -21.06
C LYS A 111 3.59 -5.78 -21.67
N LEU A 112 3.04 -4.73 -21.08
CA LEU A 112 1.81 -4.10 -21.58
C LEU A 112 2.04 -3.20 -22.80
N GLU A 113 3.23 -2.62 -22.92
CA GLU A 113 3.64 -1.89 -24.10
C GLU A 113 3.96 -2.82 -25.27
N GLU A 114 4.68 -3.91 -25.04
CA GLU A 114 5.00 -4.93 -26.06
C GLU A 114 3.74 -5.63 -26.59
N ASN A 115 2.74 -5.87 -25.72
CA ASN A 115 1.48 -6.51 -26.12
C ASN A 115 0.41 -5.52 -26.59
N ARG A 116 0.75 -4.26 -26.87
CA ARG A 116 -0.21 -3.22 -27.29
C ARG A 116 -1.07 -3.64 -28.49
N ASP A 117 -0.43 -4.27 -29.48
CA ASP A 117 -1.10 -4.71 -30.71
C ASP A 117 -2.11 -5.84 -30.43
N ILE A 118 -1.80 -6.74 -29.49
CA ILE A 118 -2.73 -7.78 -29.03
C ILE A 118 -3.91 -7.15 -28.27
N ILE A 119 -3.66 -6.14 -27.44
CA ILE A 119 -4.69 -5.48 -26.61
C ILE A 119 -5.71 -4.70 -27.44
N PHE A 120 -5.27 -4.01 -28.50
CA PHE A 120 -6.13 -3.10 -29.28
C PHE A 120 -6.40 -3.56 -30.72
N GLY A 121 -5.65 -4.54 -31.22
CA GLY A 121 -5.58 -4.91 -32.63
C GLY A 121 -4.69 -3.93 -33.44
N ASP A 122 -4.03 -4.47 -34.47
CA ASP A 122 -3.03 -3.77 -35.31
C ASP A 122 -3.52 -2.41 -35.86
N LYS A 123 -4.81 -2.30 -36.19
CA LYS A 123 -5.37 -1.06 -36.79
C LYS A 123 -5.50 0.09 -35.80
N LYS A 124 -5.67 -0.21 -34.50
CA LYS A 124 -5.98 0.79 -33.47
C LYS A 124 -4.82 1.02 -32.52
N SER A 125 -3.86 0.11 -32.42
CA SER A 125 -2.75 0.18 -31.47
C SER A 125 -1.91 1.45 -31.62
N SER A 126 -1.68 1.90 -32.86
CA SER A 126 -0.94 3.13 -33.16
C SER A 126 -1.59 4.40 -32.61
N MET A 127 -2.90 4.38 -32.37
CA MET A 127 -3.66 5.48 -31.77
C MET A 127 -3.43 5.57 -30.26
N TYR A 128 -2.85 4.55 -29.63
CA TYR A 128 -2.66 4.46 -28.19
C TYR A 128 -1.20 4.62 -27.78
N LYS A 129 -0.99 5.34 -26.68
CA LYS A 129 0.29 5.52 -25.99
C LYS A 129 0.17 4.97 -24.58
N TYR A 130 1.15 4.16 -24.20
CA TYR A 130 1.18 3.57 -22.87
C TYR A 130 1.49 4.64 -21.81
N GLN A 131 0.82 4.53 -20.67
CA GLN A 131 1.08 5.33 -19.49
C GLN A 131 1.66 4.41 -18.40
N PRO A 132 2.96 4.55 -18.08
CA PRO A 132 3.62 3.66 -17.14
C PRO A 132 3.11 3.83 -15.70
N MET A 133 3.19 2.75 -14.94
CA MET A 133 2.93 2.73 -13.50
C MET A 133 4.02 3.48 -12.75
N VAL A 134 5.28 3.24 -13.11
CA VAL A 134 6.43 4.00 -12.64
C VAL A 134 6.45 5.34 -13.37
N ARG A 135 6.46 6.43 -12.60
CA ARG A 135 6.36 7.79 -13.13
C ARG A 135 7.52 8.62 -12.63
N GLN A 136 8.08 9.36 -13.57
CA GLN A 136 9.04 10.42 -13.28
C GLN A 136 8.31 11.59 -12.61
N PRO A 137 8.96 12.31 -11.68
CA PRO A 137 8.48 13.61 -11.22
C PRO A 137 8.30 14.57 -12.40
N ALA A 138 7.36 15.50 -12.28
CA ALA A 138 7.32 16.61 -13.23
C ALA A 138 8.53 17.51 -12.95
N GLU A 139 9.23 17.91 -14.01
CA GLU A 139 10.24 18.96 -13.95
C GLU A 139 9.60 20.24 -13.42
N ASP A 140 10.27 20.86 -12.46
CA ASP A 140 9.83 22.10 -11.84
C ASP A 140 10.75 23.20 -12.38
N PRO A 141 10.29 24.01 -13.36
CA PRO A 141 11.15 25.00 -14.02
C PRO A 141 11.60 26.11 -13.07
N ASP A 142 10.91 26.27 -11.93
CA ASP A 142 11.21 27.25 -10.90
C ASP A 142 12.09 26.67 -9.77
N ALA A 143 12.44 25.39 -9.82
CA ALA A 143 13.29 24.78 -8.81
C ALA A 143 14.74 25.30 -8.93
N PRO A 144 15.41 25.60 -7.79
CA PRO A 144 16.85 25.85 -7.79
C PRO A 144 17.61 24.73 -8.48
N ILE A 145 18.72 25.06 -9.16
CA ILE A 145 19.60 24.07 -9.82
C ILE A 145 20.05 22.98 -8.85
N ASP A 146 20.25 23.32 -7.58
CA ASP A 146 20.68 22.42 -6.52
C ASP A 146 19.52 21.74 -5.76
N ALA A 147 18.28 21.86 -6.25
CA ALA A 147 17.15 21.22 -5.60
C ALA A 147 17.30 19.69 -5.67
N PRO A 148 17.08 18.96 -4.56
CA PRO A 148 17.15 17.50 -4.57
C PRO A 148 16.19 16.93 -5.61
N GLU A 149 16.69 16.04 -6.47
CA GLU A 149 15.86 15.32 -7.42
C GLU A 149 14.78 14.52 -6.67
N LYS A 150 13.54 14.69 -7.10
CA LYS A 150 12.44 13.92 -6.52
C LYS A 150 12.54 12.48 -7.05
N PRO A 151 12.38 11.46 -6.20
CA PRO A 151 12.47 10.08 -6.66
C PRO A 151 11.30 9.75 -7.59
N ASP A 152 11.49 8.72 -8.41
CA ASP A 152 10.40 8.06 -9.12
C ASP A 152 9.30 7.64 -8.18
N TYR A 153 8.10 7.51 -8.72
CA TYR A 153 6.95 7.12 -7.91
C TYR A 153 5.96 6.29 -8.69
N PHE A 154 5.14 5.56 -7.96
CA PHE A 154 3.93 4.95 -8.49
C PHE A 154 2.71 5.39 -7.68
N VAL A 155 1.52 5.15 -8.23
CA VAL A 155 0.26 5.63 -7.63
C VAL A 155 -0.64 4.46 -7.28
N LEU A 156 -0.99 4.34 -6.00
CA LEU A 156 -2.04 3.43 -5.54
C LEU A 156 -3.31 4.22 -5.26
N LYS A 157 -4.45 3.72 -5.73
CA LYS A 157 -5.78 4.28 -5.40
C LYS A 157 -6.37 3.54 -4.21
N PHE A 158 -6.89 4.28 -3.23
CA PHE A 158 -7.68 3.67 -2.16
C PHE A 158 -8.94 3.03 -2.74
N ASP A 159 -9.39 1.94 -2.12
CA ASP A 159 -10.66 1.32 -2.47
C ASP A 159 -11.78 2.04 -1.72
N PHE A 160 -12.86 2.38 -2.41
CA PHE A 160 -14.01 3.07 -1.83
C PHE A 160 -15.28 2.28 -2.13
N ASP A 161 -16.23 2.32 -1.21
CA ASP A 161 -17.58 1.87 -1.49
C ASP A 161 -18.28 2.84 -2.44
N ASN A 162 -18.87 2.34 -3.52
CA ASN A 162 -19.53 3.18 -4.52
C ASN A 162 -20.85 3.79 -4.01
N LYS A 163 -21.49 3.18 -3.00
CA LYS A 163 -22.77 3.65 -2.43
C LYS A 163 -22.53 4.61 -1.26
N THR A 164 -21.64 4.24 -0.34
CA THR A 164 -21.41 5.03 0.89
C THR A 164 -20.26 6.03 0.80
N ASN A 165 -19.41 5.93 -0.23
CA ASN A 165 -18.14 6.67 -0.37
C ASN A 165 -17.16 6.46 0.80
N GLN A 166 -17.37 5.44 1.64
CA GLN A 166 -16.44 5.09 2.72
C GLN A 166 -15.22 4.34 2.17
N VAL A 167 -14.08 4.49 2.85
CA VAL A 167 -12.85 3.79 2.50
C VAL A 167 -13.01 2.29 2.82
N LYS A 168 -12.79 1.43 1.82
CA LYS A 168 -12.75 -0.04 1.94
C LYS A 168 -11.34 -0.58 2.19
N THR A 169 -10.31 0.22 1.92
CA THR A 169 -8.93 -0.16 2.21
C THR A 169 -8.77 -0.38 3.71
N LYS A 170 -8.29 -1.57 4.11
CA LYS A 170 -8.03 -1.88 5.51
C LYS A 170 -6.70 -1.30 5.97
N VAL A 171 -6.67 -0.76 7.18
CA VAL A 171 -5.45 -0.21 7.80
C VAL A 171 -5.12 -1.07 9.01
N TYR A 172 -3.87 -1.54 9.06
CA TYR A 172 -3.33 -2.31 10.17
C TYR A 172 -2.15 -1.56 10.78
N LEU A 173 -2.10 -1.47 12.11
CA LEU A 173 -0.91 -1.04 12.83
C LEU A 173 -0.09 -2.27 13.19
N ASN A 174 1.22 -2.20 12.94
CA ASN A 174 2.15 -3.28 13.21
C ASN A 174 3.13 -2.86 14.32
N ASN A 175 2.85 -3.31 15.55
CA ASN A 175 3.71 -3.12 16.72
C ASN A 175 4.63 -4.35 16.82
N ASP A 176 5.84 -4.27 16.24
CA ASP A 176 6.86 -5.32 16.35
C ASP A 176 6.38 -6.74 16.03
N GLY A 177 5.49 -6.87 15.03
CA GLY A 177 4.94 -8.13 14.56
C GLY A 177 3.48 -8.37 14.93
N GLU A 178 2.96 -7.69 15.94
CA GLU A 178 1.55 -7.74 16.31
C GLU A 178 0.72 -6.78 15.45
N ARG A 179 -0.31 -7.30 14.79
CA ARG A 179 -1.16 -6.54 13.87
C ARG A 179 -2.52 -6.22 14.51
N SER A 180 -2.86 -4.94 14.61
CA SER A 180 -4.20 -4.49 15.01
C SER A 180 -4.90 -3.76 13.86
N GLU A 181 -6.13 -4.17 13.53
CA GLU A 181 -6.95 -3.49 12.51
C GLU A 181 -7.53 -2.21 13.12
N VAL A 182 -7.43 -1.10 12.39
CA VAL A 182 -8.03 0.19 12.78
C VAL A 182 -9.31 0.40 12.00
N GLU A 183 -10.38 0.83 12.69
CA GLU A 183 -11.64 1.19 12.02
C GLU A 183 -11.46 2.51 11.24
N ILE A 184 -11.66 2.47 9.93
CA ILE A 184 -11.52 3.60 9.02
C ILE A 184 -12.85 3.85 8.32
N LYS A 185 -13.33 5.10 8.35
CA LYS A 185 -14.55 5.53 7.63
C LYS A 185 -14.24 6.49 6.50
N SER A 186 -13.28 7.39 6.73
CA SER A 186 -12.91 8.47 5.82
C SER A 186 -11.44 8.37 5.39
N LEU A 187 -11.07 9.11 4.35
CA LEU A 187 -9.66 9.23 3.97
C LEU A 187 -8.85 9.94 5.06
N ASP A 188 -9.45 10.87 5.79
CA ASP A 188 -8.78 11.60 6.88
C ASP A 188 -8.42 10.66 8.05
N ASP A 189 -9.22 9.61 8.31
CA ASP A 189 -8.88 8.59 9.30
C ASP A 189 -7.63 7.81 8.89
N VAL A 190 -7.48 7.49 7.60
CA VAL A 190 -6.25 6.87 7.07
C VAL A 190 -5.05 7.78 7.32
N LEU A 191 -5.20 9.09 7.06
CA LEU A 191 -4.13 10.07 7.22
C LEU A 191 -3.68 10.28 8.66
N LYS A 192 -4.49 9.89 9.65
CA LYS A 192 -4.04 9.88 11.05
C LYS A 192 -2.90 8.90 11.27
N HIS A 193 -2.80 7.84 10.46
CA HIS A 193 -1.80 6.78 10.59
C HIS A 193 -0.77 6.79 9.45
N LEU A 194 -1.20 6.99 8.20
CA LEU A 194 -0.35 7.00 7.01
C LEU A 194 0.17 8.43 6.74
N ARG A 195 1.10 8.88 7.58
CA ARG A 195 1.67 10.24 7.55
C ARG A 195 2.99 10.29 6.79
N TYR A 196 3.40 11.51 6.45
CA TYR A 196 4.77 11.78 6.00
C TYR A 196 5.79 11.18 6.99
N LYS A 197 6.87 10.57 6.47
CA LYS A 197 7.91 9.82 7.21
C LYS A 197 7.45 8.54 7.91
N CYS A 198 6.24 8.03 7.65
CA CYS A 198 5.88 6.71 8.17
C CYS A 198 6.55 5.59 7.35
N GLU A 199 6.79 4.45 8.01
CA GLU A 199 7.16 3.21 7.35
C GLU A 199 5.90 2.35 7.20
N PHE A 200 5.60 1.94 5.97
CA PHE A 200 4.38 1.20 5.68
C PHE A 200 4.62 0.12 4.62
N ARG A 201 3.78 -0.91 4.63
CA ARG A 201 3.78 -2.00 3.66
C ARG A 201 2.45 -2.04 2.92
N PRO A 202 2.41 -1.68 1.63
CA PRO A 202 1.19 -1.72 0.85
C PRO A 202 0.86 -3.15 0.39
N ILE A 203 -0.43 -3.50 0.46
CA ILE A 203 -1.00 -4.70 -0.19
C ILE A 203 -2.00 -4.22 -1.24
N PHE A 204 -1.66 -4.39 -2.51
CA PHE A 204 -2.40 -3.83 -3.64
C PHE A 204 -2.77 -4.89 -4.67
N THR A 205 -3.56 -4.53 -5.67
CA THR A 205 -3.92 -5.43 -6.78
C THR A 205 -4.08 -4.65 -8.07
N PHE A 206 -3.92 -5.32 -9.21
CA PHE A 206 -4.25 -4.75 -10.51
C PHE A 206 -5.77 -4.66 -10.64
N SER A 207 -6.29 -3.43 -10.75
CA SER A 207 -7.73 -3.18 -10.67
C SER A 207 -8.42 -3.17 -12.02
N LYS A 208 -7.79 -2.52 -13.02
CA LYS A 208 -8.30 -2.39 -14.37
C LYS A 208 -7.19 -1.97 -15.32
N LEU A 209 -7.23 -2.45 -16.56
CA LEU A 209 -6.64 -1.74 -17.67
C LEU A 209 -7.64 -0.65 -18.10
N PHE A 210 -7.18 0.58 -18.25
CA PHE A 210 -7.99 1.68 -18.77
C PHE A 210 -7.44 2.15 -20.12
N ALA A 211 -8.31 2.61 -21.01
CA ALA A 211 -7.92 3.25 -22.26
C ALA A 211 -8.82 4.47 -22.50
N THR A 212 -8.24 5.67 -22.67
CA THR A 212 -9.03 6.90 -22.86
C THR A 212 -9.70 6.92 -24.23
N ARG A 213 -10.91 7.46 -24.30
CA ARG A 213 -11.60 7.65 -25.59
C ARG A 213 -11.06 8.86 -26.35
N SER A 214 -10.69 9.92 -25.62
CA SER A 214 -10.14 11.14 -26.18
C SER A 214 -8.63 11.03 -26.34
N ALA A 215 -8.12 11.62 -27.43
CA ALA A 215 -6.71 11.87 -27.62
C ALA A 215 -6.24 12.98 -26.65
N GLY A 216 -5.01 12.88 -26.16
CA GLY A 216 -4.35 13.97 -25.46
C GLY A 216 -3.72 14.97 -26.43
N ASP A 217 -2.92 15.89 -25.88
CA ASP A 217 -2.23 16.94 -26.64
C ASP A 217 -1.24 16.37 -27.67
N ASP A 218 -0.75 15.15 -27.45
CA ASP A 218 0.14 14.43 -28.38
C ASP A 218 -0.63 13.68 -29.49
N GLY A 219 -1.94 13.93 -29.63
CA GLY A 219 -2.81 13.29 -30.62
C GLY A 219 -3.07 11.79 -30.37
N LYS A 220 -2.50 11.22 -29.30
CA LYS A 220 -2.66 9.81 -28.94
C LYS A 220 -3.60 9.64 -27.76
N ARG A 221 -4.37 8.57 -27.77
CA ARG A 221 -5.15 8.11 -26.62
C ARG A 221 -4.22 7.45 -25.63
N LYS A 222 -4.50 7.56 -24.33
CA LYS A 222 -3.64 6.98 -23.28
C LYS A 222 -4.26 5.70 -22.77
N TYR A 223 -3.44 4.70 -22.50
CA TYR A 223 -3.87 3.49 -21.81
C TYR A 223 -2.86 3.10 -20.74
N GLY A 224 -3.30 2.37 -19.73
CA GLY A 224 -2.43 1.93 -18.66
C GLY A 224 -3.17 1.04 -17.68
N ILE A 225 -2.44 0.50 -16.72
CA ILE A 225 -3.01 -0.34 -15.66
C ILE A 225 -3.17 0.45 -14.37
N GLY A 226 -4.33 0.30 -13.73
CA GLY A 226 -4.65 0.96 -12.48
C GLY A 226 -4.37 0.06 -11.29
N LEU A 227 -3.65 0.56 -10.30
CA LEU A 227 -3.40 -0.14 -9.04
C LEU A 227 -4.38 0.32 -7.96
N LYS A 228 -4.87 -0.63 -7.17
CA LYS A 228 -5.79 -0.37 -6.06
C LYS A 228 -5.23 -0.95 -4.76
N LEU A 229 -5.13 -0.12 -3.74
CA LEU A 229 -4.69 -0.46 -2.40
C LEU A 229 -5.82 -1.19 -1.67
N LYS A 230 -5.59 -2.45 -1.30
CA LYS A 230 -6.55 -3.28 -0.58
C LYS A 230 -6.34 -3.21 0.92
N MET A 231 -5.08 -3.27 1.34
CA MET A 231 -4.70 -3.17 2.74
C MET A 231 -3.39 -2.41 2.85
N VAL A 232 -3.15 -1.81 4.01
CA VAL A 232 -1.87 -1.20 4.35
C VAL A 232 -1.51 -1.56 5.78
N GLU A 233 -0.27 -2.03 5.98
CA GLU A 233 0.31 -2.16 7.31
C GLU A 233 1.22 -0.98 7.58
N ILE A 234 1.16 -0.40 8.76
CA ILE A 234 1.90 0.81 9.12
C ILE A 234 2.64 0.51 10.42
N LYS A 235 3.95 0.78 10.46
CA LYS A 235 4.66 0.81 11.74
C LYS A 235 4.27 2.10 12.46
N PRO A 236 3.76 2.03 13.69
CA PRO A 236 3.44 3.23 14.43
C PRO A 236 4.71 4.04 14.62
N MET A 237 4.59 5.34 14.38
CA MET A 237 5.63 6.24 14.85
C MET A 237 5.64 6.17 16.37
N VAL A 238 6.80 5.87 16.95
CA VAL A 238 7.00 6.09 18.39
C VAL A 238 6.72 7.57 18.60
N SER A 239 5.56 7.91 19.17
CA SER A 239 5.39 9.26 19.69
C SER A 239 6.36 9.33 20.85
N ILE A 240 7.50 9.97 20.65
CA ILE A 240 8.20 10.62 21.75
C ILE A 240 7.12 11.53 22.31
N LYS A 241 6.46 11.07 23.38
CA LYS A 241 5.77 11.99 24.26
C LYS A 241 6.90 12.87 24.73
N THR A 242 7.08 14.01 24.07
CA THR A 242 7.75 15.13 24.68
C THR A 242 6.86 15.42 25.86
N GLU A 243 7.15 14.80 27.01
CA GLU A 243 6.83 15.43 28.27
C GLU A 243 7.37 16.84 28.10
N THR A 244 6.45 17.79 28.08
CA THR A 244 6.75 19.21 28.00
C THR A 244 7.44 19.62 29.29
N GLU A 245 8.63 19.09 29.54
CA GLU A 245 9.66 19.84 30.22
C GLU A 245 10.18 20.81 29.16
N THR A 246 9.76 22.05 29.30
CA THR A 246 10.29 23.18 28.54
C THR A 246 11.79 23.27 28.81
N PHE A 247 12.62 22.56 28.03
CA PHE A 247 14.07 22.75 27.98
C PHE A 247 14.46 24.03 27.21
N PHE A 248 13.61 25.06 27.24
CA PHE A 248 14.06 26.40 26.92
C PHE A 248 14.90 26.86 28.11
N ILE A 249 16.21 26.71 27.99
CA ILE A 249 17.17 27.42 28.83
C ILE A 249 17.11 28.87 28.34
N ASP A 250 16.23 29.68 28.92
CA ASP A 250 16.44 31.11 28.93
C ASP A 250 17.76 31.33 29.67
N THR A 251 18.72 31.84 28.93
CA THR A 251 20.11 31.95 29.32
C THR A 251 20.20 32.97 30.45
N ASP A 252 20.61 32.52 31.63
CA ASP A 252 21.73 33.11 32.37
C ASP A 252 22.21 32.12 33.44
N ASP A 253 23.43 31.65 33.25
CA ASP A 253 24.35 31.01 34.20
C ASP A 253 23.90 29.76 34.99
N GLU A 254 24.43 28.58 34.61
CA GLU A 254 25.34 27.72 35.41
C GLU A 254 25.44 26.30 34.80
N GLU A 255 26.64 25.70 34.90
CA GLU A 255 26.98 24.37 34.38
C GLU A 255 26.05 23.27 34.92
N ILE A 256 25.40 22.50 34.03
CA ILE A 256 24.62 21.32 34.41
C ILE A 256 25.29 20.06 33.85
N GLU A 257 25.88 19.26 34.75
CA GLU A 257 26.34 17.91 34.48
C GLU A 257 25.16 17.00 34.06
N ARG A 258 25.26 16.40 32.87
CA ARG A 258 24.29 15.42 32.37
C ARG A 258 24.39 14.10 33.13
N LYS A 259 23.45 13.82 34.02
CA LYS A 259 23.18 12.43 34.47
C LYS A 259 22.31 11.73 33.41
N ASN A 260 22.85 10.67 32.81
CA ASN A 260 22.06 9.75 32.00
C ASN A 260 21.14 8.94 32.94
N LEU A 261 19.83 9.19 32.87
CA LEU A 261 18.82 8.28 33.41
C LEU A 261 18.41 7.30 32.31
N ILE A 262 18.97 6.09 32.37
CA ILE A 262 18.42 4.92 31.69
C ILE A 262 17.32 4.38 32.61
N ASP A 263 16.06 4.55 32.22
CA ASP A 263 14.96 3.84 32.88
C ASP A 263 14.93 2.39 32.37
N GLU A 264 15.62 1.50 33.08
CA GLU A 264 15.34 0.07 33.05
C GLU A 264 13.98 -0.17 33.71
N SER A 265 12.94 -0.22 32.89
CA SER A 265 11.62 -0.65 33.35
C SER A 265 11.68 -2.11 33.80
N LYS A 266 11.69 -2.26 35.12
CA LYS A 266 11.53 -3.47 35.92
C LYS A 266 10.52 -4.44 35.31
N ASN A 267 11.01 -5.58 34.84
CA ASN A 267 10.21 -6.78 34.65
C ASN A 267 10.63 -7.78 35.75
N ASN A 268 10.12 -7.58 36.95
CA ASN A 268 10.27 -8.50 38.07
C ASN A 268 8.98 -8.46 38.91
N GLU A 269 8.06 -9.36 38.59
CA GLU A 269 7.25 -10.12 39.56
C GLU A 269 6.30 -11.04 38.77
N VAL A 270 6.63 -12.34 38.69
CA VAL A 270 5.81 -13.48 39.13
C VAL A 270 6.61 -14.75 38.79
N LYS A 271 7.50 -15.15 39.70
CA LYS A 271 7.95 -16.54 39.85
C LYS A 271 8.30 -16.77 41.31
N GLU A 272 7.35 -17.31 42.07
CA GLU A 272 7.59 -18.35 43.08
C GLU A 272 6.28 -18.72 43.78
N LYS A 273 5.72 -19.87 43.39
CA LYS A 273 5.09 -20.86 44.29
C LYS A 273 4.56 -22.02 43.46
N SER A 274 5.40 -23.03 43.24
CA SER A 274 5.00 -24.44 43.10
C SER A 274 6.20 -25.35 42.89
N GLN A 275 6.93 -25.62 43.98
CA GLN A 275 7.66 -26.87 44.14
C GLN A 275 7.33 -27.41 45.52
N ASP A 276 6.43 -28.40 45.56
CA ASP A 276 6.57 -29.60 46.39
C ASP A 276 5.36 -30.51 46.12
N PHE A 277 5.59 -31.60 45.39
CA PHE A 277 5.11 -32.97 45.65
C PHE A 277 5.48 -33.87 44.44
N LYS A 278 6.70 -34.40 44.48
CA LYS A 278 7.04 -35.76 44.04
C LYS A 278 7.13 -36.60 45.33
N GLU A 279 6.86 -37.88 45.43
CA GLU A 279 6.80 -39.01 44.51
C GLU A 279 6.12 -40.17 45.27
N ASP A 280 6.02 -41.33 44.62
CA ASP A 280 5.71 -42.66 45.19
C ASP A 280 4.24 -43.08 45.36
N LEU A 281 3.74 -43.81 44.37
CA LEU A 281 3.77 -45.27 44.46
C LEU A 281 3.59 -45.94 43.09
N GLN A 282 4.63 -46.68 42.68
CA GLN A 282 4.56 -47.67 41.62
C GLN A 282 3.77 -48.91 42.05
N VAL A 283 3.36 -49.71 41.04
CA VAL A 283 3.47 -51.18 40.95
C VAL A 283 2.14 -51.97 40.83
N LYS A 284 2.04 -52.66 39.67
CA LYS A 284 1.34 -53.96 39.36
C LYS A 284 -0.21 -53.90 39.25
N THR A 285 -0.90 -54.59 38.34
CA THR A 285 -0.59 -55.70 37.40
C THR A 285 -1.83 -55.99 36.54
N ASN A 286 -1.62 -56.62 35.37
CA ASN A 286 -2.49 -57.57 34.65
C ASN A 286 -3.88 -57.05 34.21
N GLY A 287 -4.30 -57.07 32.96
CA GLY A 287 -4.07 -58.05 31.89
C GLY A 287 -5.43 -58.61 31.48
N ASN A 288 -5.89 -58.39 30.24
CA ASN A 288 -6.56 -59.46 29.47
C ASN A 288 -6.82 -59.12 28.00
N LYS A 289 -6.47 -60.11 27.18
CA LYS A 289 -6.85 -60.33 25.78
C LYS A 289 -8.35 -60.65 25.64
N ARG A 290 -8.96 -60.23 24.51
CA ARG A 290 -9.77 -61.06 23.56
C ARG A 290 -10.33 -60.11 22.48
N LYS A 291 -9.94 -60.19 21.20
CA LYS A 291 -10.31 -61.14 20.10
C LYS A 291 -11.81 -61.20 19.75
N GLY A 292 -12.09 -60.98 18.46
CA GLY A 292 -13.33 -61.27 17.72
C GLY A 292 -13.65 -60.10 16.78
N LYS A 293 -13.31 -60.03 15.49
CA LYS A 293 -13.41 -60.94 14.32
C LYS A 293 -14.83 -61.03 13.73
N ASN A 294 -14.95 -60.57 12.48
CA ASN A 294 -15.95 -60.86 11.42
C ASN A 294 -17.38 -60.35 11.67
N SER A 295 -18.23 -59.99 10.70
CA SER A 295 -18.38 -60.09 9.23
C SER A 295 -19.62 -59.20 8.91
N VAL A 296 -19.89 -58.63 7.74
CA VAL A 296 -20.00 -59.08 6.33
C VAL A 296 -19.93 -57.81 5.49
#